data_AF-A0AAU1RLL7-F1
#
_entry.id   AF-A0AAU1RLL7-F1
#
_cell.length_a   1.000
_cell.length_b   1.000
_cell.length_c   1.000
_cell.angle_alpha   90.00
_cell.angle_beta   90.00
_cell.angle_gamma   90.00
#
_symmetry.space_group_name_H-M   'P 1'
#
loop_
_entity.id
_entity.type
_entity.pdbx_description
1 polymer ?
#
loop_
_entity_poly.entity_id
_entity_poly.type
_entity_poly.pdbx_seq_one_letter_code
_entity_poly.pdbx_strand_id
1 'polypeptide(L)'
;MTQPTPVRCPAIEHPDMPPADPAGLGPLLARLAADHPVEADEAFPLGTLRTDGRVDLCKQGLGPGGSARLLPAAAASAHATHLLLGTNAIGDEGARTLAESLAAGADGHGLRTLYLGCNRIGPDGVEALAGALADDTTVRALWLKRNPLFEDGARILAALLRRNTALRTLDLVNTGIGADGVRLLLDALLEREQPLERLFLGGNGLGADAAPLLAALIRQAGVRELYVPANHLGDDGAAVLAAAASDSSSGPVRLGLGGNGIGAAGARALAGALGSVEALDLGRTMSERSLGSSGNDPGDEGAYALAAALPGSPLRRLELRHTGLTGRGAKSLLAAVPADSPLEYVGLGPGLPRRVKRSFAERLRPARAAHPDLRAIGSVYR
;
A
#
# COMPACT_ATOMS: atom_id res chain seq x y z
N MET A 1 -20.62 -15.54 -13.26
CA MET A 1 -19.48 -15.51 -12.34
C MET A 1 -18.31 -14.89 -13.09
N THR A 2 -17.88 -13.69 -12.71
CA THR A 2 -16.62 -13.12 -13.20
C THR A 2 -15.47 -14.01 -12.71
N GLN A 3 -14.48 -14.27 -13.56
CA GLN A 3 -13.30 -15.02 -13.11
C GLN A 3 -12.59 -14.24 -11.99
N PRO A 4 -12.07 -14.92 -10.95
CA PRO A 4 -11.33 -14.26 -9.88
C PRO A 4 -10.11 -13.53 -10.46
N THR A 5 -9.85 -12.33 -9.96
CA THR A 5 -8.68 -11.54 -10.39
C THR A 5 -7.41 -12.34 -10.10
N PRO A 6 -6.55 -12.61 -11.10
CA PRO A 6 -5.38 -13.43 -10.90
C PRO A 6 -4.37 -12.72 -9.99
N VAL A 7 -3.75 -13.48 -9.09
CA VAL A 7 -2.58 -13.01 -8.34
C VAL A 7 -1.38 -13.04 -9.28
N ARG A 8 -0.84 -11.86 -9.59
CA ARG A 8 0.32 -11.68 -10.47
C ARG A 8 1.55 -11.47 -9.63
N CYS A 9 2.62 -12.23 -9.84
CA CYS A 9 3.88 -12.06 -9.12
C CYS A 9 5.00 -12.67 -9.98
N PRO A 10 6.13 -11.98 -10.27
CA PRO A 10 7.17 -12.56 -11.11
C PRO A 10 7.77 -13.82 -10.49
N ALA A 11 7.80 -13.91 -9.15
CA ALA A 11 8.15 -15.16 -8.51
C ALA A 11 7.16 -16.26 -8.90
N ILE A 12 5.85 -16.06 -8.84
CA ILE A 12 4.87 -17.09 -9.25
C ILE A 12 4.99 -17.41 -10.75
N GLU A 13 5.15 -16.39 -11.60
CA GLU A 13 5.16 -16.52 -13.07
C GLU A 13 6.46 -17.16 -13.60
N HIS A 14 7.55 -17.08 -12.85
CA HIS A 14 8.85 -17.66 -13.17
C HIS A 14 9.32 -18.57 -12.03
N PRO A 15 8.73 -19.77 -11.87
CA PRO A 15 9.04 -20.71 -10.80
C PRO A 15 10.52 -21.15 -10.79
N ASP A 16 11.09 -21.30 -11.98
CA ASP A 16 12.38 -21.95 -12.23
C ASP A 16 13.59 -21.01 -12.19
N MET A 17 13.40 -19.73 -11.85
CA MET A 17 14.52 -18.80 -11.70
C MET A 17 15.41 -19.29 -10.54
N PRO A 18 16.70 -19.60 -10.79
CA PRO A 18 17.55 -20.15 -9.74
C PRO A 18 17.76 -19.12 -8.62
N PRO A 19 17.76 -19.56 -7.36
CA PRO A 19 18.07 -18.66 -6.26
C PRO A 19 19.53 -18.19 -6.36
N ALA A 20 19.81 -17.02 -5.79
CA ALA A 20 21.18 -16.56 -5.62
C ALA A 20 21.96 -17.50 -4.68
N ASP A 21 23.28 -17.58 -4.87
CA ASP A 21 24.16 -18.32 -3.96
C ASP A 21 24.09 -17.71 -2.56
N PRO A 22 23.58 -18.46 -1.54
CA PRO A 22 23.47 -17.95 -0.19
C PRO A 22 24.81 -17.54 0.42
N ALA A 23 25.96 -18.03 -0.08
CA ALA A 23 27.28 -17.59 0.35
C ALA A 23 27.48 -16.07 0.23
N GLY A 24 26.83 -15.43 -0.75
CA GLY A 24 26.85 -13.98 -0.94
C GLY A 24 26.29 -13.16 0.23
N LEU A 25 25.53 -13.79 1.15
CA LEU A 25 25.03 -13.16 2.37
C LEU A 25 26.12 -12.96 3.43
N GLY A 26 27.23 -13.71 3.38
CA GLY A 26 28.26 -13.73 4.43
C GLY A 26 28.68 -12.34 4.95
N PRO A 27 29.06 -11.39 4.06
CA PRO A 27 29.42 -10.03 4.46
C PRO A 27 28.29 -9.27 5.17
N LEU A 28 27.04 -9.37 4.67
CA LEU A 28 25.89 -8.72 5.30
C LEU A 28 25.57 -9.33 6.66
N LEU A 29 25.64 -10.66 6.79
CA LEU A 29 25.40 -11.34 8.06
C LEU A 29 26.42 -10.92 9.12
N ALA A 30 27.71 -10.86 8.75
CA ALA A 30 28.75 -10.35 9.63
C ALA A 30 28.49 -8.90 10.04
N ARG A 31 28.00 -8.07 9.10
CA ARG A 31 27.66 -6.68 9.40
C ARG A 31 26.49 -6.53 10.36
N LEU A 32 25.44 -7.34 10.20
CA LEU A 32 24.26 -7.32 11.08
C LEU A 32 24.59 -7.73 12.52
N ALA A 33 25.62 -8.56 12.69
CA ALA A 33 26.12 -9.00 13.99
C ALA A 33 27.12 -8.04 14.65
N ALA A 34 27.63 -7.04 13.92
CA ALA A 34 28.60 -6.09 14.46
C ALA A 34 27.92 -5.05 15.36
N ASP A 35 28.58 -4.57 16.40
CA ASP A 35 27.98 -3.63 17.38
C ASP A 35 28.08 -2.15 16.97
N HIS A 36 28.91 -1.82 15.97
CA HIS A 36 29.13 -0.42 15.59
C HIS A 36 27.96 0.14 14.75
N PRO A 37 27.65 1.45 14.89
CA PRO A 37 26.52 2.07 14.18
C PRO A 37 26.69 2.05 12.66
N VAL A 38 25.56 2.17 11.95
CA VAL A 38 25.49 2.35 10.49
C VAL A 38 25.58 3.85 10.17
N GLU A 39 26.77 4.35 9.85
CA GLU A 39 26.99 5.78 9.58
C GLU A 39 26.69 6.19 8.13
N ALA A 40 26.73 5.24 7.20
CA ALA A 40 26.43 5.44 5.78
C ALA A 40 25.66 4.24 5.21
N ASP A 41 25.00 4.40 4.07
CA ASP A 41 24.37 3.27 3.37
C ASP A 41 25.48 2.30 2.88
N GLU A 42 25.38 1.02 3.27
CA GLU A 42 26.35 -0.03 3.00
C GLU A 42 25.78 -1.03 1.99
N ALA A 43 26.54 -1.33 0.92
CA ALA A 43 26.15 -2.30 -0.11
C ALA A 43 26.97 -3.59 0.01
N PHE A 44 26.30 -4.72 -0.16
CA PHE A 44 26.87 -6.06 -0.06
C PHE A 44 26.62 -6.84 -1.35
N PRO A 45 27.29 -7.99 -1.55
CA PRO A 45 27.02 -8.85 -2.72
C PRO A 45 25.54 -9.23 -2.83
N LEU A 46 24.88 -9.45 -1.69
CA LEU A 46 23.42 -9.59 -1.59
C LEU A 46 22.90 -8.57 -0.58
N GLY A 47 22.26 -7.52 -1.09
CA GLY A 47 21.52 -6.57 -0.28
C GLY A 47 22.26 -5.29 0.10
N THR A 48 21.53 -4.43 0.80
CA THR A 48 22.05 -3.20 1.40
C THR A 48 21.57 -3.07 2.84
N LEU A 49 22.39 -2.45 3.68
CA LEU A 49 22.02 -1.97 5.01
C LEU A 49 22.06 -0.43 4.99
N ARG A 50 20.96 0.21 5.34
CA ARG A 50 20.82 1.67 5.26
C ARG A 50 20.88 2.33 6.62
N THR A 51 21.21 3.62 6.64
CA THR A 51 21.32 4.42 7.88
C THR A 51 20.00 4.53 8.65
N ASP A 52 18.86 4.28 8.01
CA ASP A 52 17.54 4.22 8.65
C ASP A 52 17.14 2.80 9.10
N GLY A 53 18.08 1.86 9.11
CA GLY A 53 17.88 0.48 9.53
C GLY A 53 17.15 -0.39 8.51
N ARG A 54 17.08 0.03 7.24
CA ARG A 54 16.59 -0.84 6.16
C ARG A 54 17.62 -1.89 5.79
N VAL A 55 17.22 -3.15 5.91
CA VAL A 55 17.86 -4.31 5.33
C VAL A 55 17.11 -4.64 4.04
N ASP A 56 17.62 -4.14 2.91
CA ASP A 56 16.98 -4.27 1.60
C ASP A 56 17.65 -5.35 0.77
N LEU A 57 16.90 -6.42 0.53
CA LEU A 57 17.25 -7.51 -0.38
C LEU A 57 16.12 -7.76 -1.39
N CYS A 58 15.37 -6.73 -1.81
CA CYS A 58 14.39 -6.93 -2.86
C CYS A 58 15.05 -7.45 -4.14
N LYS A 59 14.41 -8.43 -4.79
CA LYS A 59 14.82 -9.01 -6.08
C LYS A 59 16.22 -9.63 -6.07
N GLN A 60 16.64 -10.15 -4.92
CA GLN A 60 17.93 -10.83 -4.77
C GLN A 60 17.83 -12.36 -4.95
N GLY A 61 16.63 -12.88 -5.21
CA GLY A 61 16.42 -14.31 -5.46
C GLY A 61 16.82 -15.18 -4.25
N LEU A 62 16.56 -14.73 -3.02
CA LEU A 62 17.05 -15.44 -1.82
C LEU A 62 16.53 -16.89 -1.71
N GLY A 63 15.27 -17.11 -2.09
CA GLY A 63 14.58 -18.38 -1.85
C GLY A 63 14.49 -18.73 -0.35
N PRO A 64 13.95 -19.92 -0.04
CA PRO A 64 13.87 -20.40 1.35
C PRO A 64 15.25 -20.53 2.00
N GLY A 65 16.24 -21.10 1.30
CA GLY A 65 17.58 -21.30 1.85
C GLY A 65 18.35 -20.01 2.19
N GLY A 66 18.24 -18.96 1.36
CA GLY A 66 18.80 -17.65 1.69
C GLY A 66 18.06 -16.98 2.86
N SER A 67 16.73 -17.13 2.90
CA SER A 67 15.92 -16.59 4.00
C SER A 67 16.23 -17.26 5.34
N ALA A 68 16.46 -18.57 5.36
CA ALA A 68 16.88 -19.33 6.54
C ALA A 68 18.16 -18.80 7.20
N ARG A 69 19.07 -18.23 6.40
CA ARG A 69 20.31 -17.63 6.89
C ARG A 69 20.15 -16.18 7.32
N LEU A 70 19.38 -15.40 6.56
CA LEU A 70 19.22 -13.97 6.79
C LEU A 70 18.33 -13.65 7.99
N LEU A 71 17.18 -14.32 8.08
CA LEU A 71 16.09 -13.91 8.97
C LEU A 71 16.47 -13.96 10.46
N PRO A 72 17.18 -14.99 10.96
CA PRO A 72 17.63 -14.98 12.35
C PRO A 72 18.60 -13.84 12.65
N ALA A 73 19.55 -13.58 11.75
CA ALA A 73 20.53 -12.50 11.91
C ALA A 73 19.88 -11.12 11.85
N ALA A 74 18.91 -10.91 10.95
CA ALA A 74 18.20 -9.65 10.83
C ALA A 74 17.30 -9.40 12.04
N ALA A 75 16.59 -10.41 12.55
CA ALA A 75 15.71 -10.25 13.72
C ALA A 75 16.49 -9.92 15.00
N ALA A 76 17.69 -10.51 15.16
CA ALA A 76 18.57 -10.27 16.31
C ALA A 76 19.43 -8.99 16.20
N SER A 77 19.47 -8.34 15.04
CA SER A 77 20.36 -7.19 14.81
C SER A 77 19.80 -5.90 15.39
N ALA A 78 20.64 -5.17 16.13
CA ALA A 78 20.33 -3.80 16.59
C ALA A 78 20.22 -2.79 15.42
N HIS A 79 20.71 -3.15 14.23
CA HIS A 79 20.69 -2.27 13.05
C HIS A 79 19.42 -2.43 12.22
N ALA A 80 18.71 -3.57 12.34
CA ALA A 80 17.58 -3.88 11.48
C ALA A 80 16.28 -3.33 12.07
N THR A 81 15.69 -2.36 11.38
CA THR A 81 14.36 -1.80 11.70
C THR A 81 13.32 -2.14 10.62
N HIS A 82 13.74 -2.24 9.36
CA HIS A 82 12.85 -2.45 8.23
C HIS A 82 13.41 -3.55 7.33
N LEU A 83 12.67 -4.64 7.18
CA LEU A 83 13.09 -5.80 6.41
C LEU A 83 12.38 -5.80 5.05
N LEU A 84 13.15 -5.65 3.96
CA LEU A 84 12.64 -5.53 2.61
C LEU A 84 13.06 -6.73 1.78
N LEU A 85 12.14 -7.69 1.63
CA LEU A 85 12.37 -8.97 0.95
C LEU A 85 11.45 -9.14 -0.27
N GLY A 86 11.05 -8.06 -0.93
CA GLY A 86 10.14 -8.16 -2.06
C GLY A 86 10.72 -8.95 -3.24
N THR A 87 9.94 -9.85 -3.84
CA THR A 87 10.36 -10.63 -5.02
C THR A 87 11.59 -11.51 -4.76
N ASN A 88 11.53 -12.38 -3.74
CA ASN A 88 12.60 -13.32 -3.41
C ASN A 88 12.19 -14.79 -3.43
N ALA A 89 10.93 -15.11 -3.70
CA ALA A 89 10.41 -16.48 -3.73
C ALA A 89 10.69 -17.26 -2.43
N ILE A 90 10.63 -16.60 -1.26
CA ILE A 90 10.93 -17.25 0.02
C ILE A 90 9.89 -18.30 0.43
N GLY A 91 8.68 -18.23 -0.13
CA GLY A 91 7.58 -19.18 0.13
C GLY A 91 7.10 -19.20 1.59
N ASP A 92 6.26 -20.17 1.89
CA ASP A 92 5.73 -20.40 3.25
C ASP A 92 6.82 -20.81 4.23
N GLU A 93 7.86 -21.50 3.76
CA GLU A 93 9.03 -21.88 4.57
C GLU A 93 9.80 -20.65 5.06
N GLY A 94 10.05 -19.68 4.18
CA GLY A 94 10.69 -18.42 4.58
C GLY A 94 9.80 -17.57 5.47
N ALA A 95 8.48 -17.58 5.27
CA ALA A 95 7.54 -16.91 6.17
C ALA A 95 7.55 -17.55 7.57
N ARG A 96 7.60 -18.88 7.66
CA ARG A 96 7.76 -19.62 8.92
C ARG A 96 9.08 -19.31 9.62
N THR A 97 10.18 -19.30 8.86
CA THR A 97 11.50 -18.90 9.38
C THR A 97 11.46 -17.49 9.98
N LEU A 98 10.77 -16.55 9.32
CA LEU A 98 10.63 -15.20 9.84
C LEU A 98 9.81 -15.21 11.13
N ALA A 99 8.69 -15.92 11.18
CA ALA A 99 7.87 -16.06 12.38
C ALA A 99 8.67 -16.61 13.56
N GLU A 100 9.45 -17.67 13.36
CA GLU A 100 10.35 -18.25 14.36
C GLU A 100 11.43 -17.25 14.81
N SER A 101 12.02 -16.52 13.86
CA SER A 101 13.06 -15.52 14.15
C SER A 101 12.53 -14.34 14.98
N LEU A 102 11.28 -13.92 14.75
CA LEU A 102 10.62 -12.88 15.55
C LEU A 102 10.36 -13.37 16.99
N ALA A 103 10.01 -14.64 17.17
CA ALA A 103 9.71 -15.22 18.47
C ALA A 103 10.96 -15.61 19.30
N ALA A 104 12.13 -15.74 18.67
CA ALA A 104 13.33 -16.32 19.31
C ALA A 104 14.10 -15.36 20.24
N GLY A 105 13.94 -14.04 20.10
CA GLY A 105 14.72 -13.05 20.85
C GLY A 105 14.27 -12.90 22.30
N ALA A 106 15.17 -13.16 23.27
CA ALA A 106 14.90 -12.97 24.69
C ALA A 106 14.55 -11.51 25.05
N ASP A 107 15.16 -10.56 24.33
CA ASP A 107 14.91 -9.11 24.46
C ASP A 107 13.94 -8.58 23.38
N GLY A 108 13.28 -9.48 22.62
CA GLY A 108 12.45 -9.14 21.47
C GLY A 108 13.26 -8.85 20.19
N HIS A 109 12.65 -8.12 19.25
CA HIS A 109 13.25 -7.73 17.98
C HIS A 109 13.06 -6.23 17.69
N GLY A 110 13.94 -5.63 16.86
CA GLY A 110 13.85 -4.22 16.45
C GLY A 110 12.95 -3.94 15.23
N LEU A 111 12.43 -4.99 14.60
CA LEU A 111 11.73 -4.89 13.31
C LEU A 111 10.35 -4.20 13.44
N ARG A 112 10.19 -3.07 12.73
CA ARG A 112 8.95 -2.30 12.64
C ARG A 112 8.20 -2.48 11.32
N THR A 113 8.90 -2.86 10.26
CA THR A 113 8.31 -3.05 8.92
C THR A 113 8.76 -4.35 8.30
N LEU A 114 7.79 -5.15 7.87
CA LEU A 114 8.01 -6.38 7.12
C LEU A 114 7.46 -6.19 5.70
N TYR A 115 8.36 -6.05 4.73
CA TYR A 115 8.01 -5.93 3.32
C TYR A 115 8.26 -7.24 2.57
N LEU A 116 7.20 -8.03 2.44
CA LEU A 116 7.21 -9.41 1.97
C LEU A 116 6.47 -9.59 0.64
N GLY A 117 6.32 -8.51 -0.13
CA GLY A 117 5.55 -8.53 -1.37
C GLY A 117 6.11 -9.47 -2.44
N CYS A 118 5.24 -10.22 -3.11
CA CYS A 118 5.58 -11.14 -4.19
C CYS A 118 6.63 -12.20 -3.78
N ASN A 119 6.27 -13.06 -2.85
CA ASN A 119 7.17 -14.09 -2.32
C ASN A 119 6.62 -15.52 -2.41
N ARG A 120 5.47 -15.71 -3.07
CA ARG A 120 4.73 -16.99 -3.09
C ARG A 120 4.32 -17.45 -1.69
N ILE A 121 4.04 -16.52 -0.78
CA ILE A 121 3.52 -16.83 0.56
C ILE A 121 2.02 -17.14 0.42
N GLY A 122 1.61 -18.36 0.74
CA GLY A 122 0.22 -18.78 0.81
C GLY A 122 -0.38 -18.65 2.22
N PRO A 123 -1.55 -19.28 2.44
CA PRO A 123 -2.20 -19.31 3.75
C PRO A 123 -1.30 -19.84 4.87
N ASP A 124 -0.57 -20.95 4.66
CA ASP A 124 0.27 -21.57 5.69
C ASP A 124 1.40 -20.64 6.17
N GLY A 125 2.03 -19.90 5.25
CA GLY A 125 3.05 -18.93 5.60
C GLY A 125 2.48 -17.71 6.33
N VAL A 126 1.28 -17.24 5.93
CA VAL A 126 0.59 -16.16 6.65
C VAL A 126 0.09 -16.62 8.02
N GLU A 127 -0.27 -17.89 8.19
CA GLU A 127 -0.64 -18.47 9.49
C GLU A 127 0.55 -18.41 10.47
N ALA A 128 1.74 -18.82 10.02
CA ALA A 128 2.94 -18.71 10.83
C ALA A 128 3.22 -17.25 11.24
N LEU A 129 3.16 -16.31 10.29
CA LEU A 129 3.33 -14.89 10.57
C LEU A 129 2.26 -14.35 11.52
N ALA A 130 1.00 -14.75 11.35
CA ALA A 130 -0.10 -14.36 12.22
C ALA A 130 0.11 -14.85 13.66
N GLY A 131 0.60 -16.08 13.83
CA GLY A 131 0.95 -16.62 15.15
C GLY A 131 2.01 -15.77 15.86
N ALA A 132 3.12 -15.45 15.17
CA ALA A 132 4.20 -14.65 15.74
C ALA A 132 3.79 -13.19 16.01
N LEU A 133 2.94 -12.61 15.15
CA LEU A 133 2.55 -11.21 15.26
C LEU A 133 1.33 -10.98 16.16
N ALA A 134 0.62 -12.02 16.62
CA ALA A 134 -0.62 -11.85 17.36
C ALA A 134 -0.47 -11.01 18.63
N ASP A 135 0.64 -11.20 19.36
CA ASP A 135 0.97 -10.46 20.57
C ASP A 135 2.20 -9.54 20.39
N ASP A 136 2.73 -9.44 19.17
CA ASP A 136 3.84 -8.53 18.88
C ASP A 136 3.41 -7.07 18.99
N THR A 137 4.23 -6.27 19.66
CA THR A 137 4.00 -4.85 19.90
C THR A 137 4.93 -3.95 19.08
N THR A 138 5.85 -4.55 18.31
CA THR A 138 6.92 -3.85 17.61
C THR A 138 6.57 -3.56 16.15
N VAL A 139 6.11 -4.56 15.39
CA VAL A 139 5.77 -4.42 13.97
C VAL A 139 4.57 -3.50 13.82
N ARG A 140 4.74 -2.45 13.01
CA ARG A 140 3.71 -1.46 12.69
C ARG A 140 3.19 -1.60 11.27
N ALA A 141 3.97 -2.21 10.38
CA ALA A 141 3.60 -2.34 8.98
C ALA A 141 3.94 -3.71 8.39
N LEU A 142 2.90 -4.37 7.87
CA LEU A 142 2.99 -5.66 7.18
C LEU A 142 2.56 -5.50 5.72
N TRP A 143 3.46 -5.83 4.80
CA TRP A 143 3.21 -5.70 3.37
C TRP A 143 3.29 -7.06 2.67
N LEU A 144 2.12 -7.56 2.24
CA LEU A 144 1.96 -8.90 1.67
C LEU A 144 1.51 -8.87 0.20
N LYS A 145 1.56 -7.71 -0.46
CA LYS A 145 1.10 -7.57 -1.85
C LYS A 145 1.59 -8.68 -2.76
N ARG A 146 0.76 -9.11 -3.71
CA ARG A 146 1.11 -10.09 -4.75
C ARG A 146 1.53 -11.46 -4.19
N ASN A 147 0.95 -11.86 -3.05
CA ASN A 147 1.06 -13.20 -2.50
C ASN A 147 -0.30 -13.92 -2.61
N PRO A 148 -0.33 -15.23 -2.92
CA PRO A 148 -1.57 -15.98 -3.17
C PRO A 148 -2.31 -16.32 -1.86
N LEU A 149 -2.85 -15.31 -1.20
CA LEU A 149 -3.50 -15.47 0.11
C LEU A 149 -4.93 -16.00 0.00
N PHE A 150 -5.68 -15.51 -0.98
CA PHE A 150 -7.10 -15.80 -1.18
C PHE A 150 -7.93 -15.59 0.10
N GLU A 151 -9.12 -16.17 0.16
CA GLU A 151 -10.02 -16.04 1.32
C GLU A 151 -9.38 -16.61 2.60
N ASP A 152 -8.66 -17.72 2.51
CA ASP A 152 -8.07 -18.38 3.67
C ASP A 152 -7.03 -17.51 4.36
N GLY A 153 -6.15 -16.87 3.60
CA GLY A 153 -5.22 -15.90 4.14
C GLY A 153 -5.92 -14.66 4.73
N ALA A 154 -7.04 -14.21 4.14
CA ALA A 154 -7.86 -13.14 4.73
C ALA A 154 -8.46 -13.54 6.09
N ARG A 155 -8.92 -14.78 6.24
CA ARG A 155 -9.45 -15.31 7.51
C ARG A 155 -8.39 -15.35 8.60
N ILE A 156 -7.19 -15.80 8.25
CA ILE A 156 -6.02 -15.83 9.15
C ILE A 156 -5.64 -14.41 9.56
N LEU A 157 -5.55 -13.48 8.61
CA LEU A 157 -5.25 -12.07 8.90
C LEU A 157 -6.33 -11.40 9.75
N ALA A 158 -7.61 -11.75 9.55
CA ALA A 158 -8.69 -11.28 10.42
C ALA A 158 -8.49 -11.77 11.87
N ALA A 159 -8.11 -13.03 12.08
CA ALA A 159 -7.79 -13.54 13.41
C ALA A 159 -6.58 -12.83 14.04
N LEU A 160 -5.53 -12.55 13.26
CA LEU A 160 -4.40 -11.71 13.68
C LEU A 160 -4.89 -10.32 14.12
N LEU A 161 -5.70 -9.64 13.31
CA LEU A 161 -6.14 -8.27 13.56
C LEU A 161 -7.08 -8.12 14.77
N ARG A 162 -7.77 -9.18 15.20
CA ARG A 162 -8.55 -9.16 16.46
C ARG A 162 -7.66 -9.11 17.70
N ARG A 163 -6.45 -9.66 17.62
CA ARG A 163 -5.51 -9.76 18.73
C ARG A 163 -4.45 -8.66 18.71
N ASN A 164 -3.81 -8.46 17.57
CA ASN A 164 -2.71 -7.51 17.44
C ASN A 164 -3.23 -6.07 17.44
N THR A 165 -2.77 -5.22 18.34
CA THR A 165 -3.16 -3.80 18.40
C THR A 165 -2.07 -2.84 17.89
N ALA A 166 -0.88 -3.36 17.58
CA ALA A 166 0.28 -2.57 17.18
C ALA A 166 0.30 -2.21 15.69
N LEU A 167 -0.20 -3.10 14.82
CA LEU A 167 -0.24 -2.91 13.37
C LEU A 167 -1.09 -1.69 13.00
N ARG A 168 -0.51 -0.82 12.16
CA ARG A 168 -1.14 0.38 11.59
C ARG A 168 -1.23 0.34 10.08
N THR A 169 -0.42 -0.49 9.43
CA THR A 169 -0.39 -0.65 7.97
C THR A 169 -0.54 -2.09 7.57
N LEU A 170 -1.46 -2.34 6.64
CA LEU A 170 -1.60 -3.63 5.99
C LEU A 170 -1.74 -3.45 4.48
N ASP A 171 -0.83 -4.04 3.72
CA ASP A 171 -0.92 -4.10 2.25
C ASP A 171 -1.28 -5.51 1.78
N LEU A 172 -2.46 -5.61 1.15
CA LEU A 172 -3.05 -6.79 0.52
C LEU A 172 -3.36 -6.54 -0.95
N VAL A 173 -2.56 -5.72 -1.63
CA VAL A 173 -2.71 -5.47 -3.07
C VAL A 173 -2.50 -6.78 -3.83
N ASN A 174 -3.49 -7.15 -4.64
CA ASN A 174 -3.47 -8.31 -5.52
C ASN A 174 -3.11 -9.60 -4.79
N THR A 175 -3.86 -9.92 -3.74
CA THR A 175 -3.72 -11.15 -2.96
C THR A 175 -4.88 -12.13 -3.16
N GLY A 176 -5.88 -11.76 -3.97
CA GLY A 176 -6.99 -12.62 -4.32
C GLY A 176 -8.05 -12.76 -3.23
N ILE A 177 -8.04 -11.87 -2.23
CA ILE A 177 -8.94 -11.94 -1.06
C ILE A 177 -10.42 -11.70 -1.40
N GLY A 178 -10.71 -11.01 -2.52
CA GLY A 178 -12.08 -10.70 -2.94
C GLY A 178 -12.89 -9.89 -1.92
N ALA A 179 -14.19 -9.74 -2.18
CA ALA A 179 -15.11 -9.02 -1.30
C ALA A 179 -15.36 -9.77 0.03
N ASP A 180 -15.42 -11.10 0.00
CA ASP A 180 -15.60 -11.92 1.20
C ASP A 180 -14.41 -11.82 2.15
N GLY A 181 -13.18 -11.79 1.63
CA GLY A 181 -11.99 -11.51 2.44
C GLY A 181 -12.02 -10.11 3.04
N VAL A 182 -12.47 -9.08 2.29
CA VAL A 182 -12.64 -7.72 2.83
C VAL A 182 -13.67 -7.70 3.95
N ARG A 183 -14.76 -8.46 3.85
CA ARG A 183 -15.77 -8.60 4.91
C ARG A 183 -15.17 -9.22 6.19
N LEU A 184 -14.39 -10.29 6.05
CA LEU A 184 -13.69 -10.90 7.20
C LEU A 184 -12.73 -9.90 7.89
N LEU A 185 -12.01 -9.10 7.11
CA LEU A 185 -11.14 -8.06 7.64
C LEU A 185 -11.96 -6.96 8.34
N LEU A 186 -13.06 -6.50 7.74
CA LEU A 186 -13.94 -5.52 8.36
C LEU A 186 -14.45 -6.02 9.72
N ASP A 187 -14.98 -7.23 9.79
CA ASP A 187 -15.51 -7.81 11.04
C ASP A 187 -14.45 -7.80 12.15
N ALA A 188 -13.19 -8.14 11.82
CA ALA A 188 -12.10 -8.06 12.78
C ALA A 188 -11.72 -6.63 13.16
N LEU A 189 -11.71 -5.71 12.18
CA LEU A 189 -11.32 -4.32 12.42
C LEU A 189 -12.35 -3.56 13.26
N LEU A 190 -13.63 -3.93 13.21
CA LEU A 190 -14.69 -3.36 14.05
C LEU A 190 -14.52 -3.67 15.55
N GLU A 191 -13.76 -4.72 15.89
CA GLU A 191 -13.50 -5.12 17.28
C GLU A 191 -12.23 -4.49 17.86
N ARG A 192 -11.48 -3.74 17.06
CA ARG A 192 -10.22 -3.16 17.50
C ARG A 192 -10.45 -1.86 18.25
N GLU A 193 -9.82 -1.74 19.41
CA GLU A 193 -9.74 -0.47 20.13
C GLU A 193 -8.93 0.58 19.37
N GLN A 194 -7.83 0.15 18.75
CA GLN A 194 -6.97 1.03 17.96
C GLN A 194 -7.10 0.73 16.46
N PRO A 195 -7.56 1.72 15.66
CA PRO A 195 -7.85 1.49 14.26
C PRO A 195 -6.59 1.18 13.47
N LEU A 196 -6.74 0.32 12.47
CA LEU A 196 -5.76 0.20 11.40
C LEU A 196 -5.83 1.48 10.56
N GLU A 197 -4.71 2.17 10.38
CA GLU A 197 -4.71 3.49 9.77
C GLU A 197 -4.67 3.43 8.24
N ARG A 198 -3.89 2.48 7.70
CA ARG A 198 -3.55 2.41 6.27
C ARG A 198 -3.79 1.01 5.73
N LEU A 199 -4.72 0.91 4.78
CA LEU A 199 -5.14 -0.35 4.19
C LEU A 199 -5.08 -0.29 2.66
N PHE A 200 -4.30 -1.19 2.07
CA PHE A 200 -4.16 -1.31 0.62
C PHE A 200 -4.84 -2.59 0.13
N LEU A 201 -5.83 -2.45 -0.76
CA LEU A 201 -6.70 -3.52 -1.26
C LEU A 201 -6.80 -3.50 -2.80
N GLY A 202 -5.87 -2.85 -3.47
CA GLY A 202 -5.89 -2.75 -4.94
C GLY A 202 -5.80 -4.10 -5.64
N GLY A 203 -6.44 -4.26 -6.80
CA GLY A 203 -6.25 -5.45 -7.62
C GLY A 203 -6.83 -6.76 -7.07
N ASN A 204 -7.91 -6.68 -6.28
CA ASN A 204 -8.57 -7.84 -5.66
C ASN A 204 -9.95 -8.16 -6.27
N GLY A 205 -10.30 -7.53 -7.40
CA GLY A 205 -11.55 -7.82 -8.10
C GLY A 205 -12.79 -7.24 -7.42
N LEU A 206 -12.63 -6.17 -6.63
CA LEU A 206 -13.73 -5.56 -5.88
C LEU A 206 -14.66 -4.78 -6.84
N GLY A 207 -15.93 -5.17 -6.91
CA GLY A 207 -16.95 -4.47 -7.67
C GLY A 207 -17.68 -3.40 -6.85
N ALA A 208 -18.66 -2.74 -7.47
CA ALA A 208 -19.54 -1.79 -6.79
C ALA A 208 -20.29 -2.40 -5.59
N ASP A 209 -20.54 -3.71 -5.61
CA ASP A 209 -21.13 -4.51 -4.54
C ASP A 209 -20.25 -4.57 -3.27
N ALA A 210 -18.93 -4.40 -3.41
CA ALA A 210 -18.01 -4.30 -2.27
C ALA A 210 -17.94 -2.89 -1.67
N ALA A 211 -18.50 -1.87 -2.33
CA ALA A 211 -18.39 -0.48 -1.86
C ALA A 211 -18.98 -0.23 -0.46
N PRO A 212 -20.10 -0.86 -0.04
CA PRO A 212 -20.59 -0.74 1.34
C PRO A 212 -19.60 -1.26 2.39
N LEU A 213 -18.88 -2.34 2.09
CA LEU A 213 -17.83 -2.87 2.98
C LEU A 213 -16.68 -1.86 3.11
N LEU A 214 -16.24 -1.32 1.97
CA LEU A 214 -15.18 -0.31 1.93
C LEU A 214 -15.58 0.99 2.64
N ALA A 215 -16.85 1.41 2.53
CA ALA A 215 -17.40 2.53 3.27
C ALA A 215 -17.43 2.28 4.79
N ALA A 216 -17.74 1.06 5.22
CA ALA A 216 -17.70 0.68 6.64
C ALA A 216 -16.28 0.69 7.20
N LEU A 217 -15.25 0.33 6.42
CA LEU A 217 -13.85 0.47 6.84
C LEU A 217 -13.51 1.92 7.22
N ILE A 218 -14.02 2.89 6.46
CA ILE A 218 -13.81 4.31 6.73
C ILE A 218 -14.63 4.78 7.94
N ARG A 219 -15.95 4.55 7.92
CA ARG A 219 -16.86 5.17 8.90
C ARG A 219 -16.89 4.47 10.26
N GLN A 220 -16.69 3.15 10.28
CA GLN A 220 -16.90 2.34 11.48
C GLN A 220 -15.56 1.84 12.03
N ALA A 221 -14.69 1.31 11.16
CA ALA A 221 -13.38 0.80 11.58
C ALA A 221 -12.29 1.89 11.69
N GLY A 222 -12.59 3.14 11.31
CA GLY A 222 -11.68 4.27 11.45
C GLY A 222 -10.46 4.27 10.53
N VAL A 223 -10.50 3.53 9.40
CA VAL A 223 -9.41 3.51 8.41
C VAL A 223 -9.29 4.89 7.76
N ARG A 224 -8.13 5.53 7.92
CA ARG A 224 -7.88 6.91 7.45
C ARG A 224 -7.29 6.98 6.05
N GLU A 225 -6.54 5.97 5.64
CA GLU A 225 -6.04 5.86 4.27
C GLU A 225 -6.45 4.52 3.64
N LEU A 226 -7.33 4.61 2.66
CA LEU A 226 -7.85 3.47 1.93
C LEU A 226 -7.42 3.55 0.47
N TYR A 227 -6.62 2.57 0.04
CA TYR A 227 -6.11 2.47 -1.32
C TYR A 227 -6.69 1.23 -2.00
N VAL A 228 -7.60 1.41 -2.95
CA VAL A 228 -8.30 0.36 -3.70
C VAL A 228 -8.08 0.48 -5.23
N PRO A 229 -6.87 0.79 -5.74
CA PRO A 229 -6.68 0.96 -7.17
C PRO A 229 -6.78 -0.35 -7.96
N ALA A 230 -7.03 -0.30 -9.25
CA ALA A 230 -7.19 -1.47 -10.12
C ALA A 230 -8.27 -2.46 -9.65
N ASN A 231 -9.43 -1.93 -9.27
CA ASN A 231 -10.65 -2.72 -8.99
C ASN A 231 -11.75 -2.30 -9.99
N HIS A 232 -13.02 -2.56 -9.68
CA HIS A 232 -14.16 -2.34 -10.59
C HIS A 232 -15.30 -1.60 -9.90
N LEU A 233 -14.98 -0.59 -9.08
CA LEU A 233 -15.97 0.13 -8.26
C LEU A 233 -16.97 0.95 -9.09
N GLY A 234 -16.53 1.52 -10.22
CA GLY A 234 -17.34 2.41 -11.05
C GLY A 234 -17.80 3.68 -10.33
N ASP A 235 -18.72 4.40 -10.96
CA ASP A 235 -19.30 5.63 -10.41
C ASP A 235 -20.11 5.40 -9.14
N ASP A 236 -20.87 4.30 -9.08
CA ASP A 236 -21.70 3.95 -7.92
C ASP A 236 -20.84 3.68 -6.68
N GLY A 237 -19.77 2.89 -6.83
CA GLY A 237 -18.83 2.64 -5.74
C GLY A 237 -18.09 3.89 -5.31
N ALA A 238 -17.72 4.77 -6.25
CA ALA A 238 -17.13 6.07 -5.92
C ALA A 238 -18.09 6.96 -5.13
N ALA A 239 -19.38 6.97 -5.46
CA ALA A 239 -20.39 7.73 -4.74
C ALA A 239 -20.60 7.22 -3.30
N VAL A 240 -20.59 5.89 -3.09
CA VAL A 240 -20.67 5.27 -1.76
C VAL A 240 -19.45 5.66 -0.90
N LEU A 241 -18.25 5.63 -1.47
CA LEU A 241 -17.04 6.05 -0.76
C LEU A 241 -17.00 7.55 -0.48
N ALA A 242 -17.52 8.38 -1.38
CA ALA A 242 -17.64 9.82 -1.17
C ALA A 242 -18.55 10.13 0.03
N ALA A 243 -19.73 9.51 0.10
CA ALA A 243 -20.62 9.64 1.25
C ALA A 243 -19.95 9.18 2.55
N ALA A 244 -19.22 8.07 2.50
CA ALA A 244 -18.48 7.54 3.65
C ALA A 244 -17.40 8.50 4.16
N ALA A 245 -16.68 9.17 3.26
CA ALA A 245 -15.67 10.17 3.61
C ALA A 245 -16.30 11.41 4.26
N SER A 246 -17.43 11.90 3.74
CA SER A 246 -18.15 13.06 4.31
C SER A 246 -18.65 12.81 5.72
N ASP A 247 -19.09 11.59 6.02
CA ASP A 247 -19.61 11.19 7.34
C ASP A 247 -18.52 10.85 8.37
N SER A 248 -17.23 10.83 7.97
CA SER A 248 -16.15 10.43 8.87
C SER A 248 -15.92 11.46 9.97
N SER A 249 -16.13 11.04 11.23
CA SER A 249 -15.87 11.87 12.41
C SER A 249 -14.38 11.95 12.78
N SER A 250 -13.52 11.14 12.16
CA SER A 250 -12.11 10.98 12.53
C SER A 250 -11.18 11.97 11.81
N GLY A 251 -11.72 12.91 11.04
CA GLY A 251 -10.98 13.91 10.24
C GLY A 251 -10.68 13.44 8.82
N PRO A 252 -10.04 14.28 7.98
CA PRO A 252 -9.94 14.04 6.54
C PRO A 252 -9.29 12.71 6.16
N VAL A 253 -9.84 12.03 5.13
CA VAL A 253 -9.36 10.72 4.68
C VAL A 253 -8.49 10.83 3.44
N ARG A 254 -7.74 9.76 3.15
CA ARG A 254 -6.94 9.61 1.93
C ARG A 254 -7.49 8.44 1.11
N LEU A 255 -7.86 8.71 -0.13
CA LEU A 255 -8.51 7.76 -1.02
C LEU A 255 -7.67 7.52 -2.28
N GLY A 256 -7.24 6.29 -2.47
CA GLY A 256 -6.60 5.82 -3.70
C GLY A 256 -7.56 5.00 -4.55
N LEU A 257 -8.10 5.58 -5.62
CA LEU A 257 -9.16 5.01 -6.44
C LEU A 257 -8.76 4.84 -7.92
N GLY A 258 -7.47 4.93 -8.24
CA GLY A 258 -6.95 4.79 -9.61
C GLY A 258 -7.39 3.50 -10.31
N GLY A 259 -7.86 3.58 -11.56
CA GLY A 259 -8.19 2.41 -12.38
C GLY A 259 -9.39 1.59 -11.88
N ASN A 260 -10.50 2.26 -11.57
CA ASN A 260 -11.75 1.69 -11.09
C ASN A 260 -12.94 1.85 -12.05
N GLY A 261 -12.72 2.37 -13.26
CA GLY A 261 -13.80 2.72 -14.18
C GLY A 261 -14.63 3.93 -13.73
N ILE A 262 -14.05 4.84 -12.94
CA ILE A 262 -14.73 6.04 -12.45
C ILE A 262 -14.78 7.07 -13.58
N GLY A 263 -16.00 7.47 -13.95
CA GLY A 263 -16.30 8.52 -14.90
C GLY A 263 -16.64 9.86 -14.23
N ALA A 264 -17.28 10.74 -14.99
CA ALA A 264 -17.59 12.09 -14.54
C ALA A 264 -18.59 12.13 -13.37
N ALA A 265 -19.53 11.17 -13.30
CA ALA A 265 -20.52 11.12 -12.23
C ALA A 265 -19.89 10.74 -10.89
N GLY A 266 -19.01 9.72 -10.87
CA GLY A 266 -18.28 9.33 -9.68
C GLY A 266 -17.29 10.41 -9.22
N ALA A 267 -16.59 11.07 -10.15
CA ALA A 267 -15.76 12.22 -9.81
C ALA A 267 -16.56 13.40 -9.24
N ARG A 268 -17.79 13.63 -9.72
CA ARG A 268 -18.69 14.63 -9.12
C ARG A 268 -19.11 14.26 -7.70
N ALA A 269 -19.40 12.99 -7.44
CA ALA A 269 -19.70 12.54 -6.09
C ALA A 269 -18.50 12.74 -5.15
N LEU A 270 -17.30 12.36 -5.59
CA LEU A 270 -16.05 12.57 -4.84
C LEU A 270 -15.75 14.06 -4.62
N ALA A 271 -16.06 14.93 -5.59
CA ALA A 271 -15.96 16.38 -5.43
C ALA A 271 -16.83 16.87 -4.27
N GLY A 272 -18.06 16.34 -4.12
CA GLY A 272 -18.95 16.64 -3.00
C GLY A 272 -18.41 16.23 -1.63
N ALA A 273 -17.40 15.34 -1.58
CA ALA A 273 -16.75 14.90 -0.35
C ALA A 273 -15.40 15.60 -0.08
N LEU A 274 -14.94 16.50 -0.96
CA LEU A 274 -13.59 17.10 -0.84
C LEU A 274 -13.36 17.83 0.47
N GLY A 275 -14.40 18.35 1.13
CA GLY A 275 -14.31 18.95 2.47
C GLY A 275 -13.76 17.99 3.55
N SER A 276 -13.83 16.68 3.32
CA SER A 276 -13.35 15.63 4.22
C SER A 276 -12.26 14.75 3.60
N VAL A 277 -11.62 15.19 2.50
CA VAL A 277 -10.58 14.40 1.80
C VAL A 277 -9.27 15.18 1.74
N GLU A 278 -8.20 14.59 2.31
CA GLU A 278 -6.85 15.16 2.30
C GLU A 278 -6.06 14.74 1.05
N ALA A 279 -6.31 13.53 0.53
CA ALA A 279 -5.67 13.06 -0.69
C ALA A 279 -6.66 12.26 -1.54
N LEU A 280 -6.72 12.58 -2.82
CA LEU A 280 -7.53 11.87 -3.81
C LEU A 280 -6.65 11.46 -5.00
N ASP A 281 -6.56 10.16 -5.23
CA ASP A 281 -5.86 9.61 -6.38
C ASP A 281 -6.85 8.90 -7.32
N LEU A 282 -7.08 9.51 -8.49
CA LEU A 282 -7.86 8.93 -9.58
C LEU A 282 -6.97 8.47 -10.73
N GLY A 283 -5.65 8.64 -10.62
CA GLY A 283 -4.72 8.44 -11.71
C GLY A 283 -4.55 6.98 -12.08
N ARG A 284 -3.99 6.77 -13.27
CA ARG A 284 -3.71 5.43 -13.78
C ARG A 284 -2.68 4.71 -12.92
N THR A 285 -2.97 3.46 -12.59
CA THR A 285 -2.01 2.53 -11.98
C THR A 285 -1.34 1.65 -13.03
N MET A 286 -0.10 1.22 -12.76
CA MET A 286 0.65 0.34 -13.67
C MET A 286 -0.01 -1.04 -13.80
N SER A 287 -0.80 -1.44 -12.79
CA SER A 287 -1.42 -2.77 -12.71
C SER A 287 -2.70 -2.92 -13.54
N GLU A 288 -3.27 -1.84 -14.11
CA GLU A 288 -4.57 -1.89 -14.80
C GLU A 288 -4.59 -2.92 -15.92
N ARG A 289 -3.58 -2.88 -16.80
CA ARG A 289 -3.50 -3.78 -17.95
C ARG A 289 -3.32 -5.24 -17.53
N SER A 290 -2.45 -5.50 -16.55
CA SER A 290 -2.16 -6.87 -16.09
C SER A 290 -3.31 -7.50 -15.31
N LEU A 291 -4.16 -6.67 -14.70
CA LEU A 291 -5.30 -7.12 -13.88
C LEU A 291 -6.64 -6.96 -14.59
N GLY A 292 -6.65 -6.43 -15.82
CA GLY A 292 -7.89 -6.23 -16.59
C GLY A 292 -8.85 -5.20 -15.99
N SER A 293 -8.35 -4.27 -15.17
CA SER A 293 -9.18 -3.22 -14.59
C SER A 293 -9.42 -2.07 -15.59
N SER A 294 -10.53 -1.36 -15.41
CA SER A 294 -10.89 -0.23 -16.26
C SER A 294 -10.23 1.05 -15.77
N GLY A 295 -9.58 1.80 -16.66
CA GLY A 295 -9.06 3.12 -16.35
C GLY A 295 -10.17 4.07 -15.88
N ASN A 296 -9.82 5.06 -15.05
CA ASN A 296 -10.74 6.15 -14.73
C ASN A 296 -10.76 7.15 -15.89
N ASP A 297 -11.95 7.65 -16.25
CA ASP A 297 -12.13 8.66 -17.30
C ASP A 297 -13.13 9.75 -16.89
N PRO A 298 -12.87 10.49 -15.79
CA PRO A 298 -13.72 11.59 -15.37
C PRO A 298 -13.71 12.78 -16.34
N GLY A 299 -12.68 12.91 -17.18
CA GLY A 299 -12.56 13.96 -18.19
C GLY A 299 -12.55 15.38 -17.62
N ASP A 300 -12.85 16.35 -18.49
CA ASP A 300 -12.98 17.75 -18.08
C ASP A 300 -14.19 17.97 -17.15
N GLU A 301 -15.28 17.21 -17.31
CA GLU A 301 -16.49 17.33 -16.49
C GLU A 301 -16.23 17.02 -15.01
N GLY A 302 -15.54 15.92 -14.73
CA GLY A 302 -15.11 15.62 -13.37
C GLY A 302 -14.11 16.64 -12.83
N ALA A 303 -13.23 17.17 -13.70
CA ALA A 303 -12.30 18.24 -13.32
C ALA A 303 -13.02 19.54 -12.95
N TYR A 304 -14.10 19.91 -13.64
CA TYR A 304 -14.93 21.07 -13.29
C TYR A 304 -15.61 20.89 -11.93
N ALA A 305 -16.13 19.68 -11.65
CA ALA A 305 -16.73 19.39 -10.35
C ALA A 305 -15.69 19.50 -9.22
N LEU A 306 -14.51 18.90 -9.40
CA LEU A 306 -13.39 18.99 -8.45
C LEU A 306 -12.93 20.45 -8.27
N ALA A 307 -12.86 21.24 -9.35
CA ALA A 307 -12.50 22.65 -9.30
C ALA A 307 -13.51 23.46 -8.47
N ALA A 308 -14.81 23.22 -8.65
CA ALA A 308 -15.85 23.91 -7.90
C ALA A 308 -15.79 23.64 -6.38
N ALA A 309 -15.35 22.45 -5.99
CA ALA A 309 -15.25 22.03 -4.58
C ALA A 309 -13.86 22.23 -3.95
N LEU A 310 -12.87 22.71 -4.72
CA LEU A 310 -11.51 22.91 -4.24
C LEU A 310 -11.36 24.06 -3.22
N PRO A 311 -12.03 25.22 -3.38
CA PRO A 311 -11.95 26.31 -2.39
C PRO A 311 -12.43 25.85 -1.01
N GLY A 312 -11.61 26.09 0.02
CA GLY A 312 -11.91 25.67 1.39
C GLY A 312 -11.68 24.18 1.70
N SER A 313 -11.30 23.37 0.71
CA SER A 313 -11.00 21.95 0.94
C SER A 313 -9.67 21.75 1.69
N PRO A 314 -9.54 20.70 2.54
CA PRO A 314 -8.28 20.29 3.14
C PRO A 314 -7.35 19.55 2.17
N LEU A 315 -7.69 19.45 0.89
CA LEU A 315 -7.02 18.61 -0.09
C LEU A 315 -5.55 19.04 -0.28
N ARG A 316 -4.63 18.15 0.05
CA ARG A 316 -3.18 18.30 -0.12
C ARG A 316 -2.68 17.63 -1.39
N ARG A 317 -3.32 16.55 -1.83
CA ARG A 317 -2.85 15.77 -2.97
C ARG A 317 -3.98 15.39 -3.91
N LEU A 318 -3.84 15.74 -5.17
CA LEU A 318 -4.77 15.38 -6.24
C LEU A 318 -4.02 14.72 -7.39
N GLU A 319 -4.31 13.46 -7.69
CA GLU A 319 -3.67 12.74 -8.80
C GLU A 319 -4.69 12.45 -9.92
N LEU A 320 -4.42 13.00 -11.10
CA LEU A 320 -5.29 12.99 -12.29
C LEU A 320 -4.52 12.59 -13.56
N ARG A 321 -3.36 11.92 -13.44
CA ARG A 321 -2.66 11.40 -14.62
C ARG A 321 -3.52 10.33 -15.30
N HIS A 322 -3.71 10.52 -16.61
CA HIS A 322 -4.44 9.59 -17.48
C HIS A 322 -5.92 9.41 -17.13
N THR A 323 -6.61 10.50 -16.79
CA THR A 323 -8.05 10.50 -16.42
C THR A 323 -8.94 11.20 -17.45
N GLY A 324 -8.53 11.24 -18.72
CA GLY A 324 -9.22 12.01 -19.77
C GLY A 324 -9.11 13.53 -19.68
N LEU A 325 -8.38 14.04 -18.68
CA LEU A 325 -8.23 15.47 -18.43
C LEU A 325 -7.57 16.20 -19.63
N THR A 326 -8.23 17.23 -20.15
CA THR A 326 -7.67 18.08 -21.21
C THR A 326 -7.13 19.40 -20.65
N GLY A 327 -6.58 20.23 -21.54
CA GLY A 327 -6.11 21.57 -21.18
C GLY A 327 -7.21 22.49 -20.64
N ARG A 328 -8.49 22.25 -20.96
CA ARG A 328 -9.61 23.06 -20.44
C ARG A 328 -9.89 22.74 -18.97
N GLY A 329 -10.10 21.47 -18.64
CA GLY A 329 -10.28 21.04 -17.25
C GLY A 329 -9.09 21.41 -16.38
N ALA A 330 -7.86 21.20 -16.88
CA ALA A 330 -6.65 21.55 -16.13
C ALA A 330 -6.52 23.06 -15.83
N LYS A 331 -6.93 23.92 -16.79
CA LYS A 331 -6.98 25.38 -16.56
C LYS A 331 -8.07 25.76 -15.56
N SER A 332 -9.23 25.11 -15.60
CA SER A 332 -10.31 25.35 -14.64
C SER A 332 -9.88 24.98 -13.23
N LEU A 333 -9.26 23.80 -13.05
CA LEU A 333 -8.68 23.40 -11.78
C LEU A 333 -7.65 24.42 -11.29
N LEU A 334 -6.71 24.84 -12.15
CA LEU A 334 -5.70 25.82 -11.81
C LEU A 334 -6.31 27.15 -11.35
N ALA A 335 -7.34 27.63 -12.05
CA ALA A 335 -8.04 28.87 -11.71
C ALA A 335 -8.74 28.79 -10.35
N ALA A 336 -9.22 27.61 -9.98
CA ALA A 336 -9.90 27.37 -8.71
C ALA A 336 -8.96 27.14 -7.51
N VAL A 337 -7.65 26.97 -7.71
CA VAL A 337 -6.68 26.86 -6.60
C VAL A 337 -6.58 28.21 -5.87
N PRO A 338 -7.06 28.33 -4.62
CA PRO A 338 -6.98 29.58 -3.87
C PRO A 338 -5.54 29.85 -3.41
N ALA A 339 -5.21 31.11 -3.10
CA ALA A 339 -3.86 31.51 -2.71
C ALA A 339 -3.39 30.86 -1.40
N ASP A 340 -4.31 30.55 -0.49
CA ASP A 340 -4.08 29.90 0.79
C ASP A 340 -4.24 28.37 0.73
N SER A 341 -4.42 27.78 -0.46
CA SER A 341 -4.65 26.35 -0.65
C SER A 341 -3.61 25.49 0.10
N PRO A 342 -4.01 24.40 0.78
CA PRO A 342 -3.08 23.45 1.39
C PRO A 342 -2.47 22.49 0.35
N LEU A 343 -2.82 22.63 -0.94
CA LEU A 343 -2.42 21.71 -2.00
C LEU A 343 -0.90 21.68 -2.20
N GLU A 344 -0.34 20.48 -2.13
CA GLU A 344 1.09 20.18 -2.22
C GLU A 344 1.45 19.48 -3.53
N TYR A 345 0.49 18.79 -4.14
CA TYR A 345 0.71 18.01 -5.35
C TYR A 345 -0.53 17.94 -6.23
N VAL A 346 -0.33 18.19 -7.53
CA VAL A 346 -1.30 17.90 -8.59
C VAL A 346 -0.64 17.07 -9.69
N GLY A 347 -1.05 15.81 -9.78
CA GLY A 347 -0.60 14.88 -10.82
C GLY A 347 -1.33 15.15 -12.13
N LEU A 348 -0.60 15.60 -13.15
CA LEU A 348 -1.15 15.97 -14.46
C LEU A 348 -0.55 15.10 -15.57
N GLY A 349 -1.41 14.57 -16.44
CA GLY A 349 -1.01 13.70 -17.55
C GLY A 349 -0.01 14.34 -18.53
N PRO A 350 0.76 13.53 -19.28
CA PRO A 350 1.81 14.03 -20.18
C PRO A 350 1.28 14.97 -21.28
N GLY A 351 0.06 14.75 -21.78
CA GLY A 351 -0.56 15.52 -22.87
C GLY A 351 -0.99 16.96 -22.54
N LEU A 352 -0.82 17.41 -21.29
CA LEU A 352 -1.24 18.75 -20.86
C LEU A 352 -0.16 19.83 -21.12
N PRO A 353 -0.56 21.09 -21.44
CA PRO A 353 0.38 22.16 -21.74
C PRO A 353 1.41 22.40 -20.62
N ARG A 354 2.70 22.50 -20.98
CA ARG A 354 3.80 22.75 -20.02
C ARG A 354 3.57 24.00 -19.17
N ARG A 355 2.97 25.05 -19.74
CA ARG A 355 2.64 26.29 -19.02
C ARG A 355 1.68 26.04 -17.86
N VAL A 356 0.65 25.22 -18.06
CA VAL A 356 -0.32 24.88 -17.00
C VAL A 356 0.37 24.14 -15.86
N LYS A 357 1.22 23.15 -16.19
CA LYS A 357 2.00 22.39 -15.20
C LYS A 357 2.91 23.30 -14.38
N ARG A 358 3.59 24.25 -15.03
CA ARG A 358 4.44 25.24 -14.37
C ARG A 358 3.64 26.13 -13.42
N SER A 359 2.51 26.65 -13.87
CA SER A 359 1.66 27.51 -13.03
C SER A 359 1.05 26.79 -11.83
N PHE A 360 0.81 25.47 -11.92
CA PHE A 360 0.51 24.70 -10.72
C PHE A 360 1.71 24.69 -9.76
N ALA A 361 2.91 24.36 -10.24
CA ALA A 361 4.10 24.31 -9.37
C ALA A 361 4.37 25.64 -8.64
N GLU A 362 4.01 26.79 -9.22
CA GLU A 362 4.10 28.12 -8.60
C GLU A 362 3.05 28.35 -7.49
N ARG A 363 1.94 27.61 -7.48
CA ARG A 363 0.85 27.73 -6.50
C ARG A 363 0.86 26.66 -5.41
N LEU A 364 1.61 25.58 -5.60
CA LEU A 364 1.63 24.45 -4.66
C LEU A 364 2.54 24.74 -3.48
N ARG A 365 2.14 24.27 -2.30
CA ARG A 365 2.99 24.25 -1.11
C ARG A 365 4.08 23.17 -1.24
N PRO A 366 5.20 23.32 -0.52
CA PRO A 366 6.19 22.25 -0.41
C PRO A 366 5.55 20.96 0.10
N ALA A 367 5.81 19.86 -0.59
CA ALA A 367 5.27 18.56 -0.22
C ALA A 367 5.85 18.08 1.11
N ARG A 368 4.96 17.60 1.98
CA ARG A 368 5.37 16.91 3.21
C ARG A 368 5.98 15.55 2.88
N ALA A 369 6.88 15.09 3.74
CA ALA A 369 7.39 13.73 3.64
C ALA A 369 6.23 12.74 3.75
N ALA A 370 6.28 11.67 2.94
CA ALA A 370 5.36 10.55 3.10
C ALA A 370 5.53 9.93 4.49
N HIS A 371 4.46 9.27 4.98
CA HIS A 371 4.48 8.58 6.26
C HIS A 371 5.69 7.61 6.34
N PRO A 372 6.38 7.50 7.50
CA PRO A 372 7.55 6.64 7.67
C PRO A 372 7.39 5.23 7.11
N ASP A 373 6.29 4.54 7.42
CA ASP A 373 5.99 3.20 6.89
C ASP A 373 5.94 3.12 5.35
N LEU A 374 5.50 4.20 4.65
CA LEU A 374 5.50 4.25 3.18
C LEU A 374 6.92 4.51 2.64
N ARG A 375 7.72 5.29 3.36
CA ARG A 375 9.13 5.55 3.00
C ARG A 375 10.00 4.33 3.22
N ALA A 376 9.71 3.57 4.28
CA ALA A 376 10.44 2.38 4.69
C ALA A 376 10.49 1.32 3.59
N ILE A 377 9.48 1.24 2.72
CA ILE A 377 9.43 0.22 1.65
C ILE A 377 10.06 0.67 0.32
N GLY A 378 10.70 1.85 0.29
CA GLY A 378 11.37 2.36 -0.91
C GLY A 378 12.67 1.59 -1.20
N SER A 379 12.58 0.53 -2.00
CA SER A 379 13.76 -0.29 -2.33
C SER A 379 14.74 0.43 -3.27
N VAL A 380 16.04 0.14 -3.11
CA VAL A 380 17.10 0.56 -4.05
C VAL A 380 17.10 -0.29 -5.33
N TYR A 381 16.47 -1.46 -5.31
CA TYR A 381 16.40 -2.39 -6.43
C TYR A 381 15.12 -2.17 -7.25
N ARG A 382 15.27 -1.54 -8.43
CA ARG A 382 14.15 -1.14 -9.30
C ARG A 382 13.57 -2.23 -10.18
#